data_AF-A0A3D1QW40-F1
#
_entry.id   AF-A0A3D1QW40-F1
#
_cell.length_a   1.000
_cell.length_b   1.000
_cell.length_c   1.000
_cell.angle_alpha   90.00
_cell.angle_beta   90.00
_cell.angle_gamma   90.00
#
_symmetry.space_group_name_H-M   'P 1'
#
loop_
_entity.id
_entity.type
_entity.pdbx_description
1 polymer ?
#
loop_
_entity_poly.entity_id
_entity_poly.type
_entity_poly.pdbx_seq_one_letter_code
_entity_poly.pdbx_strand_id
1 'polypeptide(L)'
;PSPEEVSRVFNFIFREILGEVSRLGMATEFVAAANGALAGQAAKTPVLSGLSFQPDGMLPETLLLRNAAALGQPKAEAAKTLHEGLSELMFFLLFETGELLDPQADEDLSRRVKELLATIEGSA
;
A
#
# COMPACT_ATOMS: atom_id res chain seq x y z
N PRO A 1 7.37 5.60 -13.78
CA PRO A 1 7.10 6.27 -12.49
C PRO A 1 8.36 6.43 -11.62
N SER A 2 8.39 7.47 -10.80
CA SER A 2 9.38 7.74 -9.76
C SER A 2 8.99 7.09 -8.42
N PRO A 3 9.93 6.84 -7.48
CA PRO A 3 9.60 6.35 -6.14
C PRO A 3 8.60 7.23 -5.39
N GLU A 4 8.64 8.55 -5.60
CA GLU A 4 7.71 9.51 -5.03
C GLU A 4 6.28 9.30 -5.54
N GLU A 5 6.11 9.12 -6.85
CA GLU A 5 4.80 8.82 -7.45
C GLU A 5 4.26 7.49 -6.96
N VAL A 6 5.11 6.45 -6.92
CA VAL A 6 4.73 5.12 -6.41
C VAL A 6 4.26 5.23 -4.96
N SER A 7 5.06 5.82 -4.06
CA SER A 7 4.72 5.95 -2.65
C SER A 7 3.40 6.69 -2.44
N ARG A 8 3.16 7.77 -3.19
CA ARG A 8 1.94 8.58 -3.06
C ARG A 8 0.70 7.80 -3.47
N VAL A 9 0.73 7.13 -4.62
CA VAL A 9 -0.43 6.40 -5.12
C VAL A 9 -0.77 5.22 -4.21
N PHE A 10 0.22 4.46 -3.74
CA PHE A 10 -0.03 3.38 -2.80
C PHE A 10 -0.60 3.88 -1.46
N ASN A 11 -0.15 5.03 -0.96
CA ASN A 11 -0.75 5.63 0.23
C ASN A 11 -2.22 6.03 0.00
N PHE A 12 -2.59 6.52 -1.19
CA PHE A 12 -4.00 6.74 -1.52
C PHE A 12 -4.79 5.43 -1.56
N ILE A 13 -4.23 4.37 -2.14
CA ILE A 13 -4.85 3.04 -2.17
C ILE A 13 -5.09 2.52 -0.75
N PHE A 14 -4.08 2.54 0.13
CA PHE A 14 -4.22 2.05 1.50
C PHE A 14 -5.26 2.86 2.30
N ARG A 15 -5.33 4.17 2.05
CA ARG A 15 -6.36 5.03 2.65
C ARG A 15 -7.76 4.70 2.15
N GLU A 16 -7.93 4.37 0.87
CA GLU A 16 -9.21 3.90 0.32
C GLU A 16 -9.66 2.60 0.98
N ILE A 17 -8.75 1.63 1.14
CA ILE A 17 -9.03 0.35 1.80
C ILE A 17 -9.43 0.60 3.27
N LEU A 18 -8.65 1.41 4.00
CA LEU A 18 -9.00 1.81 5.37
C LEU A 18 -10.37 2.47 5.42
N GLY A 19 -10.69 3.33 4.44
CA GLY A 19 -11.96 4.03 4.36
C GLY A 19 -13.16 3.09 4.32
N GLU A 20 -13.08 1.98 3.58
CA GLU A 20 -14.15 1.00 3.49
C GLU A 20 -14.33 0.22 4.80
N VAL A 21 -13.25 -0.33 5.37
CA VAL A 21 -13.33 -1.06 6.64
C VAL A 21 -13.70 -0.15 7.83
N SER A 22 -13.37 1.14 7.75
CA SER A 22 -13.76 2.13 8.76
C SER A 22 -15.27 2.32 8.80
N ARG A 23 -15.97 2.23 7.67
CA ARG A 23 -17.45 2.29 7.61
C ARG A 23 -18.10 1.11 8.32
N LEU A 24 -17.39 -0.02 8.43
CA LEU A 24 -17.79 -1.20 9.19
C LEU A 24 -17.36 -1.14 10.66
N GLY A 25 -16.67 -0.07 11.09
CA GLY A 25 -16.14 0.06 12.45
C GLY A 25 -14.88 -0.77 12.73
N MET A 26 -14.21 -1.29 11.69
CA MET A 26 -13.08 -2.22 11.80
C MET A 26 -11.71 -1.57 11.56
N ALA A 27 -11.62 -0.24 11.68
CA ALA A 27 -10.40 0.51 11.37
C ALA A 27 -9.19 0.06 12.22
N THR A 28 -9.41 -0.20 13.51
CA THR A 28 -8.33 -0.55 14.45
C THR A 28 -7.78 -1.94 14.14
N GLU A 29 -8.69 -2.89 13.93
CA GLU A 29 -8.40 -4.28 13.60
C GLU A 29 -7.66 -4.36 12.26
N PHE A 30 -8.13 -3.60 11.27
CA PHE A 30 -7.47 -3.52 9.97
C PHE A 30 -6.05 -2.98 10.08
N VAL A 31 -5.83 -1.88 10.81
CA VAL A 31 -4.47 -1.32 11.00
C VAL A 31 -3.56 -2.32 11.72
N ALA A 32 -4.08 -3.08 12.68
CA ALA A 32 -3.33 -4.13 13.36
C ALA A 32 -2.93 -5.26 12.39
N ALA A 33 -3.89 -5.77 11.59
CA ALA A 33 -3.64 -6.80 10.58
C ALA A 33 -2.65 -6.30 9.50
N ALA A 34 -2.82 -5.06 9.04
CA ALA A 34 -1.96 -4.44 8.05
C ALA A 34 -0.51 -4.30 8.53
N ASN A 35 -0.30 -3.94 9.80
CA ASN A 35 1.02 -3.91 10.40
C ASN A 35 1.63 -5.32 10.56
N GLY A 36 0.81 -6.34 10.83
CA GLY A 36 1.25 -7.74 10.84
C GLY A 36 1.73 -8.21 9.46
N ALA A 37 0.96 -7.91 8.42
CA ALA A 37 1.33 -8.20 7.03
C ALA A 37 2.59 -7.45 6.60
N LEU A 38 2.66 -6.16 6.93
CA LEU A 38 3.82 -5.31 6.66
C LEU A 38 5.10 -5.86 7.31
N ALA A 39 5.03 -6.33 8.56
CA ALA A 39 6.17 -6.94 9.23
C ALA A 39 6.66 -8.20 8.50
N GLY A 40 5.73 -9.05 8.03
CA GLY A 40 6.04 -10.22 7.21
C GLY A 40 6.68 -9.87 5.88
N GLN A 41 6.22 -8.80 5.23
CA GLN A 41 6.76 -8.35 3.95
C GLN A 41 8.12 -7.66 4.10
N ALA A 42 8.28 -6.83 5.14
CA ALA A 42 9.53 -6.12 5.44
C ALA A 42 10.71 -7.07 5.67
N ALA A 43 10.45 -8.28 6.16
CA ALA A 43 11.48 -9.32 6.28
C ALA A 43 12.06 -9.78 4.94
N LYS A 44 11.31 -9.62 3.84
CA LYS A 44 11.71 -10.02 2.48
C LYS A 44 12.10 -8.82 1.61
N THR A 45 11.52 -7.66 1.88
CA THR A 45 11.71 -6.44 1.08
C THR A 45 12.28 -5.32 1.95
N PRO A 46 13.61 -5.07 1.91
CA PRO A 46 14.26 -4.07 2.76
C PRO A 46 13.66 -2.66 2.66
N VAL A 47 13.08 -2.31 1.51
CA VAL A 47 12.43 -1.00 1.30
C VAL A 47 11.28 -0.73 2.27
N LEU A 48 10.67 -1.77 2.84
CA LEU A 48 9.55 -1.67 3.78
C LEU A 48 9.98 -1.73 5.25
N SER A 49 11.29 -1.81 5.52
CA SER A 49 11.81 -1.98 6.88
C SER A 49 11.49 -0.81 7.80
N GLY A 50 11.05 -1.12 9.02
CA GLY A 50 10.78 -0.13 10.07
C GLY A 50 9.55 0.75 9.83
N LEU A 51 8.72 0.42 8.84
CA LEU A 51 7.46 1.10 8.59
C LEU A 51 6.34 0.59 9.50
N SER A 52 5.37 1.46 9.74
CA SER A 52 4.10 1.13 10.36
C SER A 52 2.99 1.96 9.74
N PHE A 53 1.81 1.38 9.56
CA PHE A 53 0.61 2.11 9.17
C PHE A 53 0.24 3.14 10.24
N GLN A 54 0.00 4.36 9.79
CA GLN A 54 -0.51 5.46 10.59
C GLN A 54 -2.03 5.31 10.78
N PRO A 55 -2.65 6.03 11.75
CA PRO A 55 -4.09 5.96 11.98
C PRO A 55 -4.96 6.34 10.78
N ASP A 56 -4.41 7.07 9.81
CA ASP A 56 -5.08 7.43 8.56
C ASP A 56 -4.87 6.40 7.43
N GLY A 57 -4.24 5.26 7.74
CA GLY A 57 -4.04 4.16 6.81
C GLY A 57 -2.86 4.36 5.87
N MET A 58 -2.04 5.39 6.06
CA MET A 58 -0.87 5.65 5.23
C MET A 58 0.42 5.12 5.85
N LEU A 59 1.40 4.84 5.01
CA LEU A 59 2.78 4.62 5.43
C LEU A 59 3.56 5.94 5.37
N PRO A 60 4.53 6.17 6.28
CA PRO A 60 5.32 7.38 6.30
C PRO A 60 6.18 7.52 5.03
N GLU A 61 5.73 8.37 4.10
CA GLU A 61 6.34 8.58 2.77
C GLU A 61 7.83 8.92 2.86
N THR A 62 8.23 9.81 3.78
CA THR A 62 9.65 10.16 3.97
C THR A 62 10.52 8.94 4.31
N LEU A 63 10.00 7.99 5.09
CA LEU A 63 10.75 6.78 5.45
C LEU A 63 10.79 5.77 4.31
N LEU A 64 9.68 5.61 3.56
CA LEU A 64 9.64 4.82 2.33
C LEU A 64 10.70 5.29 1.33
N LEU A 65 10.75 6.59 1.06
CA LEU A 65 11.70 7.19 0.12
C LEU A 65 13.15 7.08 0.62
N ARG A 66 13.38 7.27 1.92
CA ARG A 66 14.69 7.06 2.52
C ARG A 66 15.16 5.61 2.36
N ASN A 67 14.28 4.64 2.60
CA ASN A 67 14.61 3.22 2.46
C ASN A 67 14.89 2.88 0.99
N ALA A 68 14.11 3.42 0.04
CA ALA A 68 14.33 3.23 -1.39
C ALA A 68 15.68 3.81 -1.84
N ALA A 69 16.03 5.01 -1.38
CA ALA A 69 17.34 5.61 -1.64
C ALA A 69 18.50 4.81 -1.04
N ALA A 70 18.29 4.21 0.14
CA ALA A 70 19.29 3.40 0.83
C ALA A 70 19.64 2.08 0.10
N LEU A 71 18.83 1.64 -0.87
CA LEU A 71 19.14 0.48 -1.71
C LEU A 71 20.37 0.71 -2.61
N GLY A 72 20.76 1.97 -2.86
CA GLY A 72 21.87 2.31 -3.74
C GLY A 72 21.64 1.95 -5.22
N GLN A 73 20.38 1.67 -5.59
CA GLN A 73 19.96 1.34 -6.95
C GLN A 73 19.69 2.61 -7.77
N PRO A 74 19.73 2.54 -9.12
CA PRO A 74 19.24 3.64 -9.93
C PRO A 74 17.74 3.87 -9.69
N LYS A 75 17.28 5.11 -9.97
CA LYS A 75 15.96 5.59 -9.54
C LYS A 75 14.80 4.74 -10.08
N ALA A 76 14.92 4.22 -11.30
CA ALA A 76 13.87 3.41 -11.93
C ALA A 76 13.75 2.03 -11.27
N GLU A 77 14.88 1.40 -10.94
CA GLU A 77 14.96 0.12 -10.25
C GLU A 77 14.46 0.23 -8.82
N ALA A 78 14.83 1.30 -8.11
CA ALA A 78 14.28 1.57 -6.77
C ALA A 78 12.75 1.77 -6.80
N ALA A 79 12.23 2.47 -7.81
CA ALA A 79 10.79 2.62 -8.00
C ALA A 79 10.09 1.28 -8.27
N LYS A 80 10.72 0.41 -9.07
CA LYS A 80 10.23 -0.94 -9.36
C LYS A 80 10.18 -1.81 -8.09
N THR A 81 11.27 -1.86 -7.32
CA THR A 81 11.30 -2.60 -6.05
C THR A 81 10.28 -2.09 -5.04
N LEU A 82 10.09 -0.77 -4.97
CA LEU A 82 9.05 -0.16 -4.14
C LEU A 82 7.65 -0.58 -4.59
N HIS A 83 7.38 -0.52 -5.91
CA HIS A 83 6.10 -0.91 -6.49
C HIS A 83 5.78 -2.38 -6.23
N GLU A 84 6.74 -3.29 -6.40
CA GLU A 84 6.55 -4.73 -6.15
C GLU A 84 6.22 -5.01 -4.68
N GLY A 85 7.01 -4.46 -3.75
CA GLY A 85 6.78 -4.65 -2.31
C GLY A 85 5.44 -4.10 -1.83
N LEU A 86 5.04 -2.92 -2.33
CA LEU A 86 3.75 -2.32 -1.97
C LEU A 86 2.57 -3.01 -2.66
N SER A 87 2.75 -3.56 -3.87
CA SER A 87 1.75 -4.37 -4.56
C SER A 87 1.42 -5.63 -3.78
N GLU A 88 2.42 -6.36 -3.31
CA GLU A 88 2.22 -7.57 -2.50
C GLU A 88 1.43 -7.27 -1.22
N LEU A 89 1.80 -6.18 -0.52
CA LEU A 89 1.07 -5.72 0.66
C LEU A 89 -0.38 -5.32 0.32
N MET A 90 -0.59 -4.56 -0.76
CA MET A 90 -1.92 -4.15 -1.22
C MET A 90 -2.82 -5.36 -1.52
N PHE A 91 -2.32 -6.37 -2.24
CA PHE A 91 -3.11 -7.55 -2.56
C PHE A 91 -3.54 -8.31 -1.30
N PHE A 92 -2.65 -8.41 -0.31
CA PHE A 92 -3.00 -8.98 0.98
C PHE A 92 -4.14 -8.19 1.66
N LEU A 93 -4.02 -6.86 1.71
CA LEU A 93 -5.03 -6.00 2.35
C LEU A 93 -6.37 -6.04 1.65
N LEU A 94 -6.39 -6.06 0.31
CA LEU A 94 -7.61 -6.21 -0.46
C LEU A 94 -8.27 -7.55 -0.22
N PHE A 95 -7.49 -8.63 -0.14
CA PHE A 95 -8.01 -9.94 0.19
C PHE A 95 -8.69 -9.96 1.57
N GLU A 96 -8.01 -9.49 2.61
CA GLU A 96 -8.59 -9.41 3.97
C GLU A 96 -9.83 -8.51 4.03
N THR A 97 -9.86 -7.45 3.23
CA THR A 97 -10.99 -6.51 3.19
C THR A 97 -12.17 -7.09 2.42
N GLY A 98 -11.94 -7.80 1.32
CA GLY A 98 -12.98 -8.44 0.50
C GLY A 98 -13.78 -9.50 1.26
N GLU A 99 -13.16 -10.16 2.26
CA GLU A 99 -13.86 -11.08 3.16
C GLU A 99 -14.85 -10.37 4.12
N LEU A 100 -14.70 -9.06 4.30
CA LEU A 100 -15.52 -8.24 5.21
C LEU A 100 -16.61 -7.44 4.47
N LEU A 101 -16.32 -7.02 3.24
CA LEU A 101 -17.20 -6.18 2.44
C LEU A 101 -18.32 -6.97 1.78
N ASP A 102 -19.45 -6.30 1.55
CA ASP A 102 -20.45 -6.83 0.62
C ASP A 102 -19.92 -6.81 -0.82
N PRO A 103 -20.45 -7.64 -1.74
CA PRO A 103 -19.91 -7.76 -3.09
C PRO A 103 -19.89 -6.45 -3.88
N GLN A 104 -20.85 -5.55 -3.65
CA GLN A 104 -20.92 -4.27 -4.35
C GLN A 104 -19.81 -3.33 -3.84
N ALA A 105 -19.63 -3.25 -2.52
CA ALA A 105 -18.58 -2.45 -1.91
C ALA A 105 -17.17 -2.94 -2.30
N ASP A 106 -16.96 -4.26 -2.36
CA ASP A 106 -15.71 -4.87 -2.81
C ASP A 106 -15.41 -4.57 -4.30
N GLU A 107 -16.42 -4.68 -5.17
CA GLU A 107 -16.28 -4.34 -6.59
C GLU A 107 -15.94 -2.86 -6.78
N ASP A 108 -16.63 -1.97 -6.04
CA ASP A 108 -16.38 -0.53 -6.10
C ASP A 108 -15.00 -0.15 -5.56
N LEU A 109 -14.53 -0.77 -4.49
CA LEU A 109 -13.17 -0.59 -3.98
C LEU A 109 -12.15 -1.07 -5.01
N SER A 110 -12.33 -2.28 -5.54
CA SER A 110 -11.47 -2.88 -6.56
C SER A 110 -11.35 -2.00 -7.81
N ARG A 111 -12.45 -1.39 -8.25
CA ARG A 111 -12.46 -0.44 -9.37
C ARG A 111 -11.63 0.81 -9.06
N ARG A 112 -11.82 1.45 -7.90
CA ARG A 112 -11.05 2.65 -7.52
C ARG A 112 -9.56 2.35 -7.38
N VAL A 113 -9.19 1.19 -6.83
CA VAL A 113 -7.79 0.78 -6.74
C VAL A 113 -7.16 0.59 -8.13
N LYS A 114 -7.88 -0.04 -9.08
CA LYS A 114 -7.41 -0.17 -10.47
C LYS A 114 -7.22 1.19 -11.14
N GLU A 115 -8.16 2.11 -10.96
CA GLU A 115 -8.06 3.49 -11.47
C GLU A 115 -6.83 4.21 -10.89
N LEU A 116 -6.56 4.05 -9.60
CA LEU A 116 -5.38 4.61 -8.94
C LEU A 116 -4.07 4.00 -9.48
N LEU A 117 -3.98 2.67 -9.60
CA LEU A 117 -2.78 2.00 -10.14
C LEU A 117 -2.47 2.44 -11.57
N ALA A 118 -3.50 2.63 -12.41
CA ALA A 118 -3.34 3.09 -13.78
C ALA A 118 -2.65 4.47 -13.88
N THR A 119 -2.72 5.31 -12.83
CA THR A 119 -2.02 6.60 -12.81
C THR A 119 -0.49 6.45 -12.76
N ILE A 120 0.02 5.36 -12.19
CA ILE A 120 1.45 5.04 -12.14
C ILE A 120 1.90 4.42 -13.47
N GLU A 121 1.08 3.53 -14.04
CA GLU A 121 1.38 2.77 -15.26
C GLU A 121 1.31 3.64 -16.53
N GLY A 122 0.37 4.59 -16.57
CA GLY A 122 0.24 5.56 -17.67
C GLY A 122 1.26 6.70 -17.65
N SER A 123 2.09 6.78 -16.60
CA SER A 123 3.16 7.78 -16.44
C SER A 123 4.54 7.24 -16.89
N ALA A 124 4.57 6.25 -17.78
CA ALA A 124 5.76 5.60 -18.30
C ALA A 124 6.01 5.94 -19.78
#